data_AF-A0AAV5XQ55-F1
#
_entry.id   AF-A0AAV5XQ55-F1
#
_cell.length_a   1.000
_cell.length_b   1.000
_cell.length_c   1.000
_cell.angle_alpha   90.00
_cell.angle_beta   90.00
_cell.angle_gamma   90.00
#
_symmetry.space_group_name_H-M   'P 1'
#
loop_
_entity.id
_entity.type
_entity.pdbx_description
1 polymer ?
#
loop_
_entity_poly.entity_id
_entity_poly.type
_entity_poly.pdbx_seq_one_letter_code
_entity_poly.pdbx_strand_id
1 'polypeptide(L)'
;MTVGRLRQFLAPKAIAIAGCPGDLSRPGARPLVYLLRHGFPGAIYPVNPRHTEIGGLPAFPSLADCPSPPDMVWIGVPAADVAGVLEQAAAIG
;
A
#
# COMPACT_ATOMS: atom_id res chain seq x y z
N MET A 1 -20.96 -13.80 10.67
CA MET A 1 -20.02 -13.16 9.70
C MET A 1 -19.53 -14.23 8.75
N THR A 2 -20.00 -14.24 7.50
CA THR A 2 -19.65 -15.30 6.53
C THR A 2 -18.26 -15.01 5.93
N VAL A 3 -17.47 -16.05 5.72
CA VAL A 3 -16.09 -16.05 5.18
C VAL A 3 -15.91 -15.18 3.91
N GLY A 4 -16.98 -14.92 3.15
CA GLY A 4 -16.96 -14.08 1.96
C GLY A 4 -16.49 -12.63 2.16
N ARG A 5 -16.75 -12.00 3.33
CA ARG A 5 -16.38 -10.58 3.55
C ARG A 5 -14.89 -10.35 3.80
N LEU A 6 -14.15 -11.36 4.23
CA LEU A 6 -12.71 -11.23 4.51
C LEU A 6 -11.84 -11.62 3.31
N ARG A 7 -12.44 -12.06 2.20
CA ARG A 7 -11.69 -12.56 1.04
C ARG A 7 -10.77 -11.50 0.44
N GLN A 8 -11.20 -10.24 0.36
CA GLN A 8 -10.36 -9.14 -0.13
C GLN A 8 -9.14 -8.88 0.77
N PHE A 9 -9.30 -9.05 2.09
CA PHE A 9 -8.19 -8.90 3.04
C PHE A 9 -7.22 -10.10 3.02
N LEU A 10 -7.75 -11.32 2.92
CA LEU A 10 -6.95 -12.55 2.99
C LEU A 10 -6.31 -12.95 1.64
N ALA A 11 -6.90 -12.51 0.52
CA ALA A 11 -6.42 -12.76 -0.84
C ALA A 11 -6.61 -11.52 -1.74
N PRO A 12 -5.94 -10.40 -1.42
CA PRO A 12 -6.02 -9.18 -2.22
C PRO A 12 -5.41 -9.39 -3.60
N LYS A 13 -5.96 -8.72 -4.62
CA LYS A 13 -5.38 -8.60 -5.96
C LYS A 13 -4.46 -7.39 -6.07
N ALA A 14 -4.63 -6.39 -5.20
CA ALA A 14 -3.78 -5.21 -5.14
C ALA A 14 -3.58 -4.74 -3.69
N ILE A 15 -2.35 -4.37 -3.32
CA ILE A 15 -1.99 -3.83 -2.01
C ILE A 15 -1.28 -2.50 -2.19
N ALA A 16 -1.78 -1.45 -1.54
CA ALA A 16 -1.07 -0.17 -1.42
C ALA A 16 -0.30 -0.08 -0.09
N ILE A 17 0.85 0.58 -0.11
CA ILE A 17 1.71 0.78 1.06
C ILE A 17 1.87 2.29 1.28
N ALA A 18 0.98 2.86 2.07
CA ALA A 18 0.97 4.28 2.41
C ALA A 18 2.10 4.61 3.38
N GLY A 19 2.92 5.59 3.00
CA GLY A 19 4.11 5.96 3.75
C GLY A 19 5.31 5.06 3.45
N CYS A 20 5.30 4.33 2.33
CA CYS A 20 6.43 3.47 1.96
C CYS A 20 7.72 4.31 1.84
N PRO A 21 8.77 4.04 2.63
CA PRO A 21 10.01 4.80 2.51
C PRO A 21 10.77 4.39 1.24
N GLY A 22 11.49 5.34 0.62
CA GLY A 22 12.37 5.03 -0.50
C GLY A 22 13.59 4.18 -0.11
N ASP A 23 14.01 4.27 1.15
CA ASP A 23 15.07 3.45 1.74
C ASP A 23 14.49 2.13 2.29
N LEU A 24 14.77 1.03 1.57
CA LEU A 24 14.27 -0.31 1.90
C LEU A 24 14.89 -0.92 3.16
N SER A 25 15.94 -0.33 3.73
CA SER A 25 16.51 -0.79 5.00
C SER A 25 15.66 -0.40 6.21
N ARG A 26 14.76 0.58 6.05
CA ARG A 26 13.94 1.10 7.15
C ARG A 26 12.85 0.11 7.56
N PRO A 27 12.49 0.04 8.86
CA PRO A 27 11.43 -0.84 9.33
C PRO A 27 10.09 -0.66 8.59
N GLY A 28 9.75 0.57 8.17
CA GLY A 28 8.53 0.87 7.43
C GLY A 28 8.48 0.30 6.00
N ALA A 29 9.62 -0.12 5.42
CA ALA A 29 9.65 -0.77 4.11
C ALA A 29 9.42 -2.29 4.18
N ARG A 30 9.38 -2.88 5.39
CA ARG A 30 9.21 -4.35 5.57
C ARG A 30 8.03 -4.94 4.80
N PRO A 31 6.83 -4.32 4.74
CA PRO A 31 5.73 -4.85 3.94
C PRO A 31 6.09 -4.99 2.47
N LEU A 32 6.70 -3.96 1.86
CA LEU A 32 7.15 -4.00 0.47
C LEU A 32 8.19 -5.09 0.26
N VAL A 33 9.21 -5.13 1.12
CA VAL A 33 10.29 -6.12 1.05
C VAL A 33 9.74 -7.55 1.12
N TYR A 34 8.78 -7.82 2.02
CA TYR A 34 8.20 -9.16 2.13
C TYR A 34 7.29 -9.51 0.95
N LEU A 35 6.47 -8.58 0.47
CA LEU A 35 5.62 -8.81 -0.70
C LEU A 35 6.47 -9.13 -1.93
N LEU A 36 7.55 -8.40 -2.16
CA LEU A 36 8.50 -8.67 -3.25
C LEU A 36 9.24 -10.00 -3.05
N ARG A 37 9.83 -10.22 -1.87
CA ARG A 37 10.62 -11.41 -1.55
C ARG A 37 9.83 -12.70 -1.69
N HIS A 38 8.55 -12.69 -1.32
CA HIS A 38 7.69 -13.85 -1.37
C HIS A 38 6.84 -13.94 -2.65
N GLY A 39 7.07 -13.04 -3.62
CA GLY A 39 6.43 -13.08 -4.93
C GLY A 39 4.91 -12.91 -4.85
N PHE A 40 4.44 -11.89 -4.12
CA PHE A 40 3.02 -11.56 -4.10
C PHE A 40 2.49 -11.41 -5.54
N PRO A 41 1.46 -12.19 -5.94
CA PRO A 41 1.05 -12.29 -7.33
C PRO A 41 0.20 -11.10 -7.80
N GLY A 42 -0.26 -10.27 -6.87
CA GLY A 42 -1.07 -9.09 -7.16
C GLY A 42 -0.24 -7.83 -7.41
N ALA A 43 -0.92 -6.72 -7.67
CA ALA A 43 -0.29 -5.42 -7.83
C ALA A 43 0.19 -4.87 -6.48
N ILE A 44 1.35 -4.22 -6.46
CA ILE A 44 1.90 -3.55 -5.27
C ILE A 44 2.06 -2.08 -5.62
N TYR A 45 1.45 -1.20 -4.82
CA TYR A 45 1.52 0.25 -5.00
C TYR A 45 2.25 0.90 -3.83
N PRO A 46 3.55 1.19 -3.94
CA PRO A 46 4.24 2.08 -3.01
C PRO A 46 3.63 3.48 -3.10
N VAL A 47 3.18 4.03 -1.97
CA VAL A 47 2.59 5.38 -1.93
C VAL A 47 3.48 6.30 -1.11
N ASN A 48 4.10 7.26 -1.80
CA ASN A 48 4.98 8.27 -1.23
C ASN A 48 5.08 9.49 -2.18
N PRO A 49 4.74 10.72 -1.73
CA PRO A 49 4.79 11.92 -2.58
C PRO A 49 6.20 12.33 -3.03
N ARG A 50 7.26 11.77 -2.47
CA ARG A 50 8.65 12.18 -2.73
C ARG A 50 9.38 11.29 -3.72
N HIS A 51 8.84 10.13 -4.06
CA HIS A 51 9.51 9.13 -4.89
C HIS A 51 8.60 8.70 -6.03
N THR A 52 9.16 8.61 -7.24
CA THR A 52 8.48 8.09 -8.43
C THR A 52 8.73 6.59 -8.63
N GLU A 53 9.71 6.03 -7.93
CA GLU A 53 10.03 4.59 -7.90
C GLU A 53 10.51 4.19 -6.50
N ILE A 54 10.05 3.03 -6.00
CA ILE A 54 10.53 2.42 -4.76
C ILE A 54 10.64 0.90 -4.97
N GLY A 55 11.82 0.34 -4.72
CA GLY A 55 12.05 -1.11 -4.84
C GLY A 55 11.83 -1.66 -6.24
N GLY A 56 12.14 -0.87 -7.28
CA GLY A 56 11.94 -1.26 -8.69
C GLY A 56 10.49 -1.19 -9.17
N LEU A 57 9.57 -0.67 -8.35
CA LEU A 57 8.17 -0.46 -8.70
C LEU A 57 7.86 1.03 -8.84
N PRO A 58 6.97 1.42 -9.78
CA PRO A 58 6.41 2.78 -9.81
C PRO A 58 5.79 3.14 -8.46
N ALA A 59 6.11 4.32 -7.96
CA ALA A 59 5.56 4.86 -6.72
C ALA A 59 4.63 6.03 -7.01
N PHE A 60 3.58 6.15 -6.20
CA PHE A 60 2.47 7.07 -6.43
C PHE A 60 2.38 8.11 -5.31
N PRO A 61 2.05 9.38 -5.62
CA PRO A 61 2.03 10.42 -4.60
C PRO A 61 0.86 10.30 -3.62
N SER A 62 -0.28 9.75 -4.06
CA SER A 62 -1.44 9.46 -3.22
C SER A 62 -2.11 8.14 -3.61
N LEU A 63 -3.08 7.70 -2.81
CA LEU A 63 -3.89 6.51 -3.14
C LEU A 63 -4.74 6.73 -4.40
N ALA A 64 -5.16 7.95 -4.69
CA ALA A 64 -5.95 8.29 -5.87
C ALA A 64 -5.16 8.21 -7.19
N ASP A 65 -3.83 8.29 -7.11
CA ASP A 65 -2.95 8.21 -8.28
C ASP A 65 -2.60 6.75 -8.65
N CYS A 66 -3.02 5.78 -7.84
CA CYS A 66 -2.80 4.37 -8.12
C CYS A 66 -3.59 3.94 -9.39
N PRO A 67 -3.07 3.02 -10.22
CA PRO A 67 -3.71 2.61 -11.48
C PRO A 67 -5.11 2.00 -11.30
N SER A 68 -5.39 1.46 -10.12
CA SER A 68 -6.71 0.98 -9.70
C SER A 68 -6.84 1.03 -8.18
N PRO A 69 -8.06 1.09 -7.62
CA PRO A 69 -8.26 1.00 -6.18
C PRO A 69 -7.64 -0.29 -5.61
N PRO A 70 -6.79 -0.20 -4.58
CA PRO A 70 -6.22 -1.38 -3.92
C PRO A 70 -7.30 -2.10 -3.09
N ASP A 71 -7.22 -3.43 -3.02
CA ASP A 71 -8.09 -4.21 -2.12
C ASP A 71 -7.70 -4.03 -0.64
N MET A 72 -6.44 -3.64 -0.38
CA MET A 72 -5.91 -3.43 0.96
C MET A 72 -4.89 -2.28 0.98
N VAL A 73 -4.96 -1.44 2.01
CA VAL A 73 -3.97 -0.39 2.29
C VAL A 73 -3.22 -0.72 3.57
N TRP A 74 -1.90 -0.87 3.48
CA TRP A 74 -1.03 -0.90 4.64
C TRP A 74 -0.58 0.53 4.99
N ILE A 75 -0.87 0.98 6.20
CA ILE A 75 -0.64 2.36 6.64
C ILE A 75 0.58 2.41 7.57
N GLY A 76 1.70 2.90 7.07
CA GLY A 76 2.95 3.10 7.82
C GLY A 76 3.39 4.55 7.81
N VAL A 77 2.52 5.46 8.28
CA VAL A 77 2.77 6.90 8.38
C VAL A 77 2.84 7.33 9.86
N PRO A 78 3.36 8.52 10.17
CA PRO A 78 3.22 9.12 11.50
C PRO A 78 1.76 9.17 11.96
N ALA A 79 1.53 9.04 13.26
CA ALA A 79 0.17 8.96 13.82
C ALA A 79 -0.74 10.14 13.42
N ALA A 80 -0.18 11.35 13.30
CA ALA A 80 -0.90 12.54 12.88
C ALA A 80 -1.46 12.45 11.45
N ASP A 81 -0.84 11.64 10.59
CA ASP A 81 -1.19 11.54 9.17
C ASP A 81 -2.18 10.38 8.89
N VAL A 82 -2.40 9.50 9.87
CA VAL A 82 -3.23 8.29 9.69
C VAL A 82 -4.66 8.63 9.28
N ALA A 83 -5.26 9.65 9.89
CA ALA A 83 -6.62 10.08 9.55
C ALA A 83 -6.74 10.49 8.08
N GLY A 84 -5.77 11.27 7.57
CA GLY A 84 -5.76 11.66 6.15
C GLY A 84 -5.60 10.49 5.19
N VAL A 85 -4.81 9.47 5.56
CA VAL A 85 -4.69 8.25 4.74
C VAL A 85 -5.99 7.43 4.75
N LEU A 86 -6.67 7.34 5.91
CA LEU A 86 -7.98 6.69 6.00
C LEU A 86 -9.04 7.39 5.15
N GLU A 87 -9.06 8.72 5.16
CA GLU A 87 -9.95 9.52 4.31
C GLU A 87 -9.68 9.29 2.82
N GLN A 88 -8.40 9.24 2.41
CA GLN A 88 -8.03 8.89 1.04
C GLN A 88 -8.48 7.49 0.65
N ALA A 89 -8.30 6.50 1.53
CA ALA A 89 -8.74 5.13 1.28
C ALA A 89 -10.27 5.08 1.08
N ALA A 90 -11.03 5.69 2.00
CA ALA A 90 -12.49 5.74 1.92
C ALA A 90 -12.99 6.47 0.65
N ALA A 91 -12.24 7.44 0.13
CA ALA A 91 -12.58 8.16 -1.08
C ALA A 91 -12.44 7.31 -2.36
N ILE A 92 -11.62 6.25 -2.33
CA ILE A 92 -11.35 5.41 -3.51
C ILE A 92 -12.02 4.02 -3.46
N GLY A 93 -12.60 3.62 -2.33
CA GLY A 93 -13.40 2.39 -2.17
C GLY A 93 -13.10 1.62 -0.89
#